data_AF-A0A3B8WP71-F1
#
_entry.id   AF-A0A3B8WP71-F1
#
_cell.length_a   1.000
_cell.length_b   1.000
_cell.length_c   1.000
_cell.angle_alpha   90.00
_cell.angle_beta   90.00
_cell.angle_gamma   90.00
#
_symmetry.space_group_name_H-M   'P 1'
#
loop_
_entity.id
_entity.type
_entity.pdbx_description
1 polymer ?
#
loop_
_entity_poly.entity_id
_entity_poly.type
_entity_poly.pdbx_seq_one_letter_code
_entity_poly.pdbx_strand_id
1 'polypeptide(L)'
;ISRANADFRQGIFYTLMAHAMDVFKAEGVPFLDLGLIPLSLDKATEHQESRLLKKMLHGIYEKGNFLYNFKGLEFTKSRFRGDGFKTYCCHKRAIPALEFLAMFKLTRLL
;
A
#
# COMPACT_ATOMS: atom_id res chain seq x y z
N ILE A 1 5.74 -5.14 -8.92
CA ILE A 1 5.97 -3.68 -8.99
C ILE A 1 6.16 -3.30 -10.44
N SER A 2 5.12 -2.75 -11.08
CA SER A 2 5.20 -2.28 -12.47
C SER A 2 6.16 -1.09 -12.53
N ARG A 3 7.21 -1.18 -13.34
CA ARG A 3 8.03 -0.01 -13.67
C ARG A 3 7.21 0.86 -14.62
N ALA A 4 6.99 2.12 -14.27
CA ALA A 4 6.31 3.07 -15.15
C ALA A 4 7.36 3.79 -16.00
N ASN A 5 7.18 3.77 -17.33
CA ASN A 5 7.87 4.65 -18.25
C ASN A 5 7.01 5.92 -18.42
N ALA A 6 7.64 7.09 -18.55
CA ALA A 6 6.97 8.34 -18.89
C ALA A 6 6.18 8.25 -20.21
N ASP A 7 6.61 7.37 -21.13
CA ASP A 7 5.93 7.12 -22.41
C ASP A 7 4.63 6.31 -22.28
N PHE A 8 4.33 5.79 -21.09
CA PHE A 8 3.14 4.99 -20.88
C PHE A 8 1.88 5.85 -20.90
N ARG A 9 0.97 5.50 -21.81
CA ARG A 9 -0.36 6.12 -21.86
C ARG A 9 -1.06 5.94 -20.52
N GLN A 10 -1.69 7.02 -20.06
CA GLN A 10 -2.48 7.00 -18.84
C GLN A 10 -3.52 5.88 -18.92
N GLY A 11 -3.59 5.07 -17.87
CA GLY A 11 -4.52 3.93 -17.78
C GLY A 11 -3.99 2.59 -18.30
N ILE A 12 -2.82 2.54 -18.95
CA ILE A 12 -2.24 1.27 -19.46
C ILE A 12 -2.03 0.22 -18.34
N PHE A 13 -1.80 0.69 -17.12
CA PHE A 13 -1.64 -0.16 -15.95
C PHE A 13 -2.84 -1.10 -15.74
N TYR A 14 -4.07 -0.60 -15.92
CA TYR A 14 -5.27 -1.41 -15.72
C TYR A 14 -5.38 -2.53 -16.75
N THR A 15 -5.10 -2.22 -18.02
CA THR A 15 -5.10 -3.20 -19.11
C THR A 15 -4.03 -4.26 -18.88
N LEU A 16 -2.83 -3.85 -18.49
CA LEU A 16 -1.71 -4.76 -18.22
C LEU A 16 -2.04 -5.69 -17.03
N MET A 17 -2.61 -5.14 -15.97
CA MET A 17 -2.98 -5.92 -14.79
C MET A 17 -4.14 -6.88 -15.08
N ALA A 18 -5.17 -6.45 -15.82
CA ALA A 18 -6.27 -7.31 -16.23
C ALA A 18 -5.77 -8.48 -17.08
N HIS A 19 -4.91 -8.22 -18.05
CA HIS A 19 -4.31 -9.29 -18.86
C HIS A 19 -3.46 -10.25 -18.03
N ALA A 20 -2.65 -9.73 -17.10
CA ALA A 20 -1.86 -10.58 -16.21
C ALA A 20 -2.76 -11.46 -15.32
N MET A 21 -3.87 -10.94 -14.82
CA MET A 21 -4.86 -11.72 -14.05
C MET A 21 -5.47 -12.85 -14.88
N ASP A 22 -5.79 -12.62 -16.15
CA ASP A 22 -6.32 -13.65 -17.04
C ASP A 22 -5.30 -14.78 -17.27
N VAL A 23 -4.03 -14.43 -17.48
CA VAL A 23 -2.93 -15.40 -17.62
C VAL A 23 -2.76 -16.22 -16.35
N PHE A 24 -2.65 -15.59 -15.18
CA PHE A 24 -2.50 -16.31 -13.91
C PHE A 24 -3.69 -17.21 -13.61
N LYS A 25 -4.91 -16.79 -13.96
CA LYS A 25 -6.10 -17.62 -13.83
C LYS A 25 -6.02 -18.85 -14.74
N ALA A 26 -5.55 -18.70 -15.98
CA ALA A 26 -5.36 -19.82 -16.90
C ALA A 26 -4.27 -20.81 -16.41
N GLU A 27 -3.27 -20.31 -15.69
CA GLU A 27 -2.24 -21.11 -15.03
C GLU A 27 -2.73 -21.82 -13.73
N GLY A 28 -3.97 -21.53 -13.30
CA GLY A 28 -4.57 -22.13 -12.11
C GLY A 28 -4.18 -21.44 -10.80
N VAL A 29 -3.68 -20.20 -10.85
CA VAL A 29 -3.36 -19.41 -9.65
C VAL A 29 -4.66 -18.96 -8.96
N PRO A 30 -4.91 -19.34 -7.69
CA PRO A 30 -6.19 -19.05 -7.04
C PRO A 30 -6.31 -17.62 -6.51
N PHE A 31 -5.18 -16.99 -6.17
CA PHE A 31 -5.15 -15.65 -5.57
C PHE A 31 -3.95 -14.85 -6.09
N LEU A 32 -4.16 -13.56 -6.33
CA LEU A 32 -3.11 -12.62 -6.71
C LEU A 32 -2.96 -11.56 -5.62
N ASP A 33 -1.78 -11.49 -5.01
CA ASP A 33 -1.45 -10.41 -4.06
C ASP A 33 -1.08 -9.13 -4.82
N LEU A 34 -1.86 -8.07 -4.63
CA LEU A 34 -1.64 -6.75 -5.23
C LEU A 34 -0.61 -5.91 -4.44
N GLY A 35 -0.06 -6.47 -3.38
CA GLY A 35 0.90 -5.88 -2.46
C GLY A 35 0.27 -4.93 -1.46
N LEU A 36 1.09 -4.49 -0.51
CA LEU A 36 0.69 -3.58 0.57
C LEU A 36 0.41 -2.17 0.04
N ILE A 37 -0.50 -1.46 0.71
CA ILE A 37 -0.69 -0.01 0.53
C ILE A 37 -0.02 0.66 1.73
N PRO A 38 1.11 1.36 1.53
CA PRO A 38 1.77 2.03 2.62
C PRO A 38 0.83 3.05 3.26
N LEU A 39 0.76 3.05 4.60
CA LEU A 39 0.02 4.03 5.41
C LEU A 39 -1.51 4.08 5.20
N SER A 40 -2.11 3.24 4.35
CA SER A 40 -3.56 3.02 4.40
C SER A 40 -3.84 2.13 5.61
N LEU A 41 -4.28 2.78 6.69
CA LEU A 41 -4.55 2.15 7.97
C LEU A 41 -6.05 2.07 8.19
N ASP A 42 -6.48 0.99 8.85
CA ASP A 42 -7.86 0.88 9.32
C ASP A 42 -8.22 2.07 10.24
N LYS A 43 -9.44 2.58 10.10
CA LYS A 43 -9.96 3.67 10.93
C LYS A 43 -10.14 3.25 12.38
N ALA A 44 -10.53 2.00 12.62
CA ALA A 44 -10.68 1.44 13.95
C ALA A 44 -9.29 1.19 14.54
N THR A 45 -9.07 1.66 15.77
CA THR A 45 -7.86 1.33 16.53
C THR A 45 -8.15 0.11 17.39
N GLU A 46 -7.42 -0.98 17.16
CA GLU A 46 -7.51 -2.20 17.95
C GLU A 46 -6.73 -2.06 19.26
N HIS A 47 -7.08 -2.86 20.28
CA HIS A 47 -6.56 -2.69 21.63
C HIS A 47 -5.02 -2.80 21.71
N GLN A 48 -4.45 -3.67 20.89
CA GLN A 48 -3.02 -3.95 20.81
C GLN A 48 -2.22 -2.90 20.00
N GLU A 49 -2.88 -1.93 19.36
CA GLU A 49 -2.21 -0.94 18.53
C GLU A 49 -1.81 0.31 19.34
N SER A 50 -0.63 0.87 19.03
CA SER A 50 -0.20 2.16 19.58
C SER A 50 -1.06 3.30 19.02
N ARG A 51 -1.94 3.85 19.86
CA ARG A 51 -2.84 4.97 19.49
C ARG A 51 -2.09 6.20 18.97
N LEU A 52 -0.99 6.56 19.64
CA LEU A 52 -0.18 7.73 19.27
C LEU A 52 0.45 7.54 17.90
N LEU A 53 1.04 6.36 17.68
CA LEU A 53 1.62 6.02 16.40
C LEU A 53 0.57 6.04 15.29
N LYS A 54 -0.56 5.37 15.50
CA LYS A 54 -1.65 5.30 14.50
C LYS A 54 -2.16 6.68 14.13
N LYS A 55 -2.31 7.59 15.09
CA LYS A 55 -2.69 8.99 14.85
C LYS A 55 -1.65 9.75 14.02
N MET A 56 -0.36 9.55 14.29
CA MET A 56 0.71 10.16 13.48
C MET A 56 0.69 9.65 12.04
N LEU A 57 0.53 8.35 11.85
CA LEU A 57 0.50 7.74 10.51
C LEU A 57 -0.72 8.16 9.69
N HIS A 58 -1.90 8.25 10.32
CA HIS A 58 -3.09 8.86 9.69
C HIS A 58 -2.83 10.31 9.28
N GLY A 59 -2.14 11.08 10.12
CA GLY A 59 -1.72 12.45 9.78
C GLY A 59 -0.78 12.50 8.57
N ILE A 60 0.19 11.58 8.48
CA ILE A 60 1.09 11.47 7.32
C ILE A 60 0.33 11.01 6.09
N TYR A 61 -0.60 10.07 6.19
CA TYR A 61 -1.41 9.63 5.04
C TYR A 61 -2.26 10.78 4.48
N GLU A 62 -2.87 11.59 5.34
CA GLU A 62 -3.71 12.72 4.92
C GLU A 62 -2.90 13.85 4.28
N LYS A 63 -1.74 14.18 4.86
CA LYS A 63 -0.94 15.35 4.46
C LYS A 63 0.26 15.02 3.58
N GLY A 64 0.71 13.77 3.52
CA GLY A 64 1.94 13.32 2.88
C GLY A 64 1.79 12.96 1.41
N ASN A 65 0.62 13.22 0.81
CA ASN A 65 0.38 12.94 -0.60
C ASN A 65 1.33 13.71 -1.55
N PHE A 66 1.96 14.80 -1.07
CA PHE A 66 3.01 15.52 -1.80
C PHE A 66 4.35 14.77 -1.86
N LEU A 67 4.63 13.89 -0.89
CA LEU A 67 5.83 13.03 -0.88
C LEU A 67 5.60 11.80 -1.73
N TYR A 68 4.40 11.22 -1.66
CA TYR A 68 4.06 10.01 -2.38
C TYR A 68 2.56 9.88 -2.57
N ASN A 69 2.14 9.37 -3.73
CA ASN A 69 0.73 9.27 -4.10
C ASN A 69 0.03 8.08 -3.43
N PHE A 70 -0.06 8.10 -2.09
CA PHE A 70 -0.70 7.04 -1.29
C PHE A 70 -2.16 6.83 -1.71
N LYS A 71 -2.92 7.93 -1.80
CA LYS A 71 -4.35 7.89 -2.14
C LYS A 71 -4.59 7.37 -3.56
N GLY A 72 -3.75 7.74 -4.52
CA GLY A 72 -3.85 7.26 -5.89
C GLY A 72 -3.53 5.77 -6.05
N LEU A 73 -2.57 5.27 -5.27
CA LEU A 73 -2.24 3.83 -5.26
C LEU A 73 -3.36 3.00 -4.64
N GLU A 74 -3.92 3.46 -3.52
CA GLU A 74 -5.08 2.82 -2.90
C GLU A 74 -6.28 2.77 -3.84
N PHE A 75 -6.59 3.91 -4.49
CA PHE A 75 -7.65 3.97 -5.48
C PHE A 75 -7.42 3.02 -6.65
N THR A 76 -6.18 2.91 -7.12
CA THR A 76 -5.84 2.00 -8.22
C THR A 76 -6.09 0.54 -7.83
N LYS A 77 -5.73 0.14 -6.60
CA LYS A 77 -5.93 -1.22 -6.12
C LYS A 77 -7.39 -1.55 -5.85
N SER A 78 -8.17 -0.60 -5.32
CA SER A 78 -9.59 -0.82 -5.04
C SER A 78 -10.42 -1.12 -6.29
N ARG A 79 -9.95 -0.73 -7.48
CA ARG A 79 -10.59 -1.05 -8.77
C ARG A 79 -10.63 -2.55 -9.09
N PHE A 80 -9.70 -3.34 -8.57
CA PHE A 80 -9.67 -4.78 -8.79
C PHE A 80 -10.60 -5.57 -7.85
N ARG A 81 -11.26 -4.89 -6.90
CA ARG A 81 -12.24 -5.48 -5.97
C ARG A 81 -11.71 -6.70 -5.21
N GLY A 82 -10.41 -6.71 -4.89
CA GLY A 82 -9.80 -7.75 -4.06
C GLY A 82 -10.16 -7.59 -2.58
N ASP A 83 -9.95 -8.66 -1.81
CA ASP A 83 -10.14 -8.65 -0.37
C ASP A 83 -8.98 -7.93 0.34
N GLY A 84 -9.31 -7.10 1.33
CA GLY A 84 -8.33 -6.41 2.16
C GLY A 84 -7.97 -7.23 3.40
N PHE A 85 -6.67 -7.44 3.61
CA PHE A 85 -6.15 -8.12 4.81
C PHE A 85 -5.30 -7.17 5.64
N LYS A 86 -5.60 -7.06 6.94
CA LYS A 86 -4.84 -6.21 7.86
C LYS A 86 -3.46 -6.82 8.09
N THR A 87 -2.42 -6.03 7.83
CA THR A 87 -1.03 -6.42 8.10
C THR A 87 -0.49 -5.58 9.24
N TYR A 88 0.14 -6.24 10.22
CA TYR A 88 0.62 -5.59 11.44
C TYR A 88 2.16 -5.52 11.45
N CYS A 89 2.69 -4.43 11.98
CA CYS A 89 4.12 -4.27 12.25
C CYS A 89 4.34 -4.32 13.77
N CYS A 90 5.07 -5.33 14.24
CA CYS A 90 5.39 -5.48 15.66
C CYS A 90 6.58 -4.59 16.05
N HIS A 91 6.42 -3.83 17.13
CA HIS A 91 7.47 -2.95 17.64
C HIS A 91 7.49 -2.95 19.18
N LYS A 92 8.68 -2.79 19.76
CA LYS A 92 8.85 -2.79 21.23
C LYS A 92 8.53 -1.44 21.88
N ARG A 93 8.71 -0.33 21.14
CA ARG A 93 8.61 1.04 21.66
C ARG A 93 7.32 1.69 21.21
N ALA A 94 6.73 2.60 21.99
CA ALA A 94 5.48 3.27 21.63
C ALA A 94 5.54 4.02 20.27
N ILE A 95 6.73 4.53 19.91
CA ILE A 95 7.05 5.13 18.61
C ILE A 95 8.38 4.54 18.10
N PRO A 96 8.36 3.61 17.13
CA PRO A 96 9.56 3.01 16.57
C PRO A 96 10.11 3.86 15.41
N ALA A 97 10.66 5.04 15.74
CA ALA A 97 11.05 6.03 14.75
C ALA A 97 12.12 5.55 13.75
N LEU A 98 13.07 4.71 14.19
CA LEU A 98 14.13 4.17 13.33
C LEU A 98 13.58 3.15 12.34
N GLU A 99 12.64 2.31 12.79
CA GLU A 99 11.97 1.32 11.98
C GLU A 99 11.08 2.00 10.92
N PHE A 100 10.43 3.11 11.26
CA PHE A 100 9.71 3.93 10.28
C PHE A 100 10.63 4.55 9.24
N LEU A 101 11.77 5.09 9.66
CA LEU A 101 12.75 5.66 8.75
C LEU A 101 13.34 4.58 7.82
N ALA A 102 13.59 3.38 8.35
CA ALA A 102 13.99 2.22 7.55
C ALA A 102 12.89 1.78 6.57
N MET A 103 11.64 1.73 7.00
CA MET A 103 10.49 1.45 6.14
C MET A 103 10.38 2.46 5.00
N PHE A 104 10.47 3.76 5.31
CA PHE A 104 10.43 4.82 4.30
C PHE A 104 11.57 4.68 3.29
N LYS A 105 12.79 4.40 3.74
CA LYS A 105 13.94 4.13 2.87
C LYS A 105 13.73 2.89 1.99
N LEU A 106 13.19 1.79 2.55
CA LEU A 106 12.88 0.56 1.80
C LEU A 106 11.81 0.81 0.72
N THR A 107 10.80 1.60 1.05
CA THR A 107 9.72 1.99 0.12
C THR A 107 10.11 3.13 -0.83
N ARG A 108 11.36 3.63 -0.75
CA ARG A 108 11.87 4.79 -1.52
C ARG A 108 11.00 6.05 -1.38
N LEU A 109 10.42 6.24 -0.20
CA LEU A 109 9.70 7.46 0.19
C LEU A 109 10.64 8.57 0.65
N LEU A 110 11.84 8.19 1.11
CA LEU A 110 12.96 9.03 1.53
C LEU A 110 14.26 8.51 0.89
#